data_AF-A0A3B0IWJ4-F1
#
_entry.id   AF-A0A3B0IWJ4-F1
#
_cell.length_a   1.000
_cell.length_b   1.000
_cell.length_c   1.000
_cell.angle_alpha   90.00
_cell.angle_beta   90.00
_cell.angle_gamma   90.00
#
_symmetry.space_group_name_H-M   'P 1'
#
loop_
_entity.id
_entity.type
_entity.pdbx_description
1 polymer ?
#
loop_
_entity_poly.entity_id
_entity_poly.type
_entity_poly.pdbx_seq_one_letter_code
_entity_poly.pdbx_strand_id
1 'polypeptide(L)'
;MIEDIAKLLSDNETNINWRYTGPFDKTRQIVKADNLLHLAARIQNKNKFVDICKKNIASVTEHNEYGNNPFHEAAIGGILLPAVKEIVHYLEAEADNKITKAEEAGDRKEVSRLKEELKCNKKYIKYALCSNGHAFNKKRETPLYYLNVPQEKEIKQIADIKDRFICNPKFHLCLYIVGAIVCAIAMCVSLYLLFSVSQSLALASIATIASGGSSYLLFKACNEVYGLYNESTIVKDPDVMQLLDSGLAPT
;
A
#
# COMPACT_ATOMS: atom_id res chain seq x y z
N MET A 1 26.78 17.91 -3.09
CA MET A 1 25.65 17.04 -3.52
C MET A 1 24.31 17.55 -3.01
N ILE A 2 24.04 17.55 -1.70
CA ILE A 2 22.76 18.10 -1.15
C ILE A 2 22.65 19.60 -1.42
N GLU A 3 23.73 20.37 -1.25
CA GLU A 3 23.76 21.81 -1.57
C GLU A 3 23.54 22.09 -3.06
N ASP A 4 24.14 21.28 -3.95
CA ASP A 4 23.94 21.39 -5.40
C ASP A 4 22.49 21.10 -5.78
N ILE A 5 21.84 20.13 -5.12
CA ILE A 5 20.45 19.76 -5.35
C ILE A 5 19.50 20.85 -4.82
N ALA A 6 19.75 21.40 -3.62
CA ALA A 6 18.95 22.48 -3.07
C ALA A 6 19.00 23.73 -3.95
N LYS A 7 20.20 24.04 -4.47
CA LYS A 7 20.40 25.10 -5.45
C LYS A 7 19.66 24.83 -6.75
N LEU A 8 19.71 23.60 -7.28
CA LEU A 8 18.95 23.19 -8.46
C LEU A 8 17.44 23.32 -8.27
N LEU A 9 16.90 23.01 -7.08
CA LEU A 9 15.49 23.21 -6.76
C LEU A 9 15.13 24.70 -6.70
N SER A 10 15.99 25.52 -6.12
CA SER A 10 15.83 26.98 -6.03
C SER A 10 15.89 27.66 -7.42
N ASP A 11 16.83 27.23 -8.26
CA ASP A 11 17.06 27.84 -9.58
C ASP A 11 15.93 27.51 -10.58
N ASN A 12 15.18 26.44 -10.35
CA ASN A 12 14.10 25.98 -11.23
C ASN A 12 12.69 26.28 -10.71
N GLU A 13 12.55 27.08 -9.65
CA GLU A 13 11.27 27.42 -9.01
C GLU A 13 10.23 28.03 -9.95
N THR A 14 10.67 28.77 -10.97
CA THR A 14 9.82 29.52 -11.91
C THR A 14 9.50 28.76 -13.21
N ASN A 15 10.21 27.66 -13.50
CA ASN A 15 10.06 26.85 -14.72
C ASN A 15 9.53 25.44 -14.42
N ILE A 16 8.47 25.36 -13.60
CA ILE A 16 7.71 24.12 -13.37
C ILE A 16 7.08 23.59 -14.67
N ASN A 17 7.14 24.40 -15.74
CA ASN A 17 6.70 24.04 -17.08
C ASN A 17 7.92 24.06 -18.05
N TRP A 18 8.33 22.86 -18.48
CA TRP A 18 8.94 22.50 -19.78
C TRP A 18 10.28 23.06 -20.29
N ARG A 19 11.06 23.89 -19.59
CA ARG A 19 12.34 24.35 -20.16
C ARG A 19 13.52 23.43 -19.83
N TYR A 20 13.91 22.49 -20.71
CA TYR A 20 15.31 22.07 -21.01
C TYR A 20 15.35 21.09 -22.21
N THR A 21 15.47 21.62 -23.42
CA THR A 21 15.42 20.86 -24.70
C THR A 21 16.80 20.61 -25.35
N GLY A 22 17.92 20.80 -24.64
CA GLY A 22 19.28 20.57 -25.17
C GLY A 22 19.87 19.19 -24.82
N PRO A 23 20.53 18.45 -25.74
CA PRO A 23 21.04 17.09 -25.51
C PRO A 23 22.28 16.96 -24.60
N PHE A 24 22.93 18.07 -24.19
CA PHE A 24 24.21 18.05 -23.46
C PHE A 24 24.17 18.66 -22.05
N ASP A 25 23.00 18.99 -21.52
CA ASP A 25 22.89 19.59 -20.20
C ASP A 25 23.01 18.52 -19.10
N LYS A 26 24.07 18.57 -18.28
CA LYS A 26 24.27 17.65 -17.14
C LYS A 26 23.11 17.74 -16.14
N THR A 27 22.48 18.91 -16.05
CA THR A 27 21.26 19.16 -15.28
C THR A 27 20.09 18.36 -15.85
N ARG A 28 20.02 18.18 -17.18
CA ARG A 28 19.02 17.31 -17.84
C ARG A 28 19.24 15.83 -17.56
N GLN A 29 20.44 15.36 -17.21
CA GLN A 29 20.62 13.96 -16.77
C GLN A 29 20.12 13.73 -15.35
N ILE A 30 20.37 14.68 -14.44
CA ILE A 30 19.90 14.63 -13.05
C ILE A 30 18.37 14.87 -12.98
N VAL A 31 17.85 15.83 -13.75
CA VAL A 31 16.42 16.20 -13.80
C VAL A 31 15.58 15.28 -14.72
N LYS A 32 16.19 14.56 -15.68
CA LYS A 32 15.47 13.47 -16.40
C LYS A 32 15.39 12.18 -15.58
N ALA A 33 16.33 11.95 -14.66
CA ALA A 33 16.29 10.79 -13.78
C ALA A 33 15.38 11.04 -12.56
N ASP A 34 15.36 12.29 -12.06
CA ASP A 34 14.57 12.69 -10.90
C ASP A 34 13.64 13.86 -11.25
N ASN A 35 12.33 13.61 -11.28
CA ASN A 35 11.38 14.71 -11.41
C ASN A 35 11.50 15.66 -10.19
N LEU A 36 11.10 16.93 -10.34
CA LEU A 36 11.21 17.95 -9.28
C LEU A 36 10.54 17.52 -7.96
N LEU A 37 9.52 16.67 -8.04
CA LEU A 37 8.76 16.19 -6.89
C LEU A 37 9.52 15.08 -6.13
N HIS A 38 10.17 14.14 -6.82
CA HIS A 38 11.12 13.18 -6.25
C HIS A 38 12.28 13.93 -5.58
N LEU A 39 12.78 14.99 -6.22
CA LEU A 39 13.89 15.77 -5.70
C LEU A 39 13.50 16.49 -4.40
N ALA A 40 12.35 17.16 -4.38
CA ALA A 40 11.81 17.79 -3.17
C ALA A 40 11.62 16.78 -2.03
N ALA A 41 11.21 15.56 -2.35
CA ALA A 41 11.10 14.48 -1.38
C ALA A 41 12.46 14.02 -0.84
N ARG A 42 13.45 13.81 -1.71
CA ARG A 42 14.79 13.35 -1.30
C ARG A 42 15.53 14.33 -0.41
N ILE A 43 15.38 15.64 -0.67
CA ILE A 43 15.93 16.65 0.23
C ILE A 43 15.04 16.95 1.44
N GLN A 44 13.97 16.17 1.64
CA GLN A 44 13.06 16.27 2.78
C GLN A 44 12.39 17.65 2.91
N ASN A 45 12.27 18.40 1.81
CA ASN A 45 11.63 19.70 1.80
C ASN A 45 10.12 19.54 1.66
N LYS A 46 9.47 19.23 2.79
CA LYS A 46 8.01 19.00 2.88
C LYS A 46 7.21 20.14 2.26
N ASN A 47 7.54 21.40 2.57
CA ASN A 47 6.80 22.55 2.06
C ASN A 47 6.86 22.61 0.52
N LYS A 48 8.05 22.42 -0.05
CA LYS A 48 8.21 22.41 -1.51
C LYS A 48 7.49 21.25 -2.16
N PHE A 49 7.59 20.07 -1.55
CA PHE A 49 6.89 18.86 -2.01
C PHE A 49 5.38 19.11 -2.09
N VAL A 50 4.80 19.68 -1.02
CA VAL A 50 3.39 20.03 -0.96
C VAL A 50 3.04 21.09 -2.02
N ASP A 51 3.82 22.16 -2.16
CA ASP A 51 3.54 23.22 -3.13
C ASP A 51 3.54 22.75 -4.59
N ILE A 52 4.43 21.81 -4.93
CA ILE A 52 4.42 21.17 -6.24
C ILE A 52 3.14 20.33 -6.42
N CYS A 53 2.75 19.54 -5.40
CA CYS A 53 1.51 18.75 -5.43
C CYS A 53 0.25 19.62 -5.56
N LYS A 54 0.22 20.79 -4.92
CA LYS A 54 -0.88 21.76 -5.02
C LYS A 54 -1.09 22.27 -6.45
N LYS A 55 -0.01 22.36 -7.24
CA LYS A 55 -0.04 22.80 -8.65
C LYS A 55 -0.40 21.67 -9.60
N ASN A 56 0.11 20.47 -9.35
CA ASN A 56 -0.18 19.29 -10.18
C ASN A 56 -0.07 18.00 -9.36
N ILE A 57 -1.20 17.55 -8.82
CA ILE A 57 -1.24 16.33 -8.01
C ILE A 57 -0.96 15.06 -8.82
N ALA A 58 -1.21 15.06 -10.14
CA ALA A 58 -1.04 13.86 -10.97
C ALA A 58 0.41 13.37 -11.01
N SER A 59 1.38 14.28 -10.86
CA SER A 59 2.82 13.95 -10.86
C SER A 59 3.26 13.04 -9.71
N VAL A 60 2.44 12.85 -8.66
CA VAL A 60 2.71 11.85 -7.60
C VAL A 60 2.70 10.40 -8.12
N THR A 61 2.21 10.17 -9.34
CA THR A 61 2.13 8.83 -9.95
C THR A 61 3.28 8.49 -10.90
N GLU A 62 4.20 9.44 -11.12
CA GLU A 62 5.33 9.27 -12.02
C GLU A 62 6.46 8.49 -11.35
N HIS A 63 7.08 7.55 -12.06
CA HIS A 63 8.20 6.78 -11.53
C HIS A 63 9.54 7.37 -11.96
N ASN A 64 10.52 7.37 -11.05
CA ASN A 64 11.92 7.65 -11.38
C ASN A 64 12.64 6.39 -11.91
N GLU A 65 13.94 6.50 -12.16
CA GLU A 65 14.77 5.40 -12.68
C GLU A 65 14.81 4.15 -11.76
N TYR A 66 14.54 4.31 -10.47
CA TYR A 66 14.46 3.21 -9.49
C TYR A 66 13.06 2.56 -9.44
N GLY A 67 12.11 3.09 -10.20
CA GLY A 67 10.71 2.72 -10.12
C GLY A 67 10.01 3.32 -8.91
N ASN A 68 10.64 4.22 -8.15
CA ASN A 68 10.00 4.89 -7.04
C ASN A 68 9.10 5.99 -7.58
N ASN A 69 7.86 6.08 -7.10
CA ASN A 69 7.07 7.31 -7.22
C ASN A 69 7.49 8.31 -6.12
N PRO A 70 7.09 9.60 -6.19
CA PRO A 70 7.54 10.59 -5.21
C PRO A 70 7.10 10.30 -3.77
N PHE A 71 6.02 9.54 -3.56
CA PHE A 71 5.63 9.12 -2.22
C PHE A 71 6.58 8.08 -1.62
N HIS A 72 7.27 7.25 -2.42
CA HIS A 72 8.32 6.38 -1.90
C HIS A 72 9.48 7.22 -1.33
N GLU A 73 9.97 8.17 -2.11
CA GLU A 73 11.06 9.07 -1.69
C GLU A 73 10.65 9.86 -0.44
N ALA A 74 9.39 10.31 -0.38
CA ALA A 74 8.86 11.03 0.77
C ALA A 74 8.71 10.13 2.02
N ALA A 75 8.40 8.84 1.84
CA ALA A 75 8.30 7.88 2.94
C ALA A 75 9.69 7.57 3.49
N ILE A 76 10.65 7.30 2.61
CA ILE A 76 12.06 7.08 2.95
C ILE A 76 12.63 8.32 3.67
N GLY A 77 12.29 9.51 3.19
CA GLY A 77 12.70 10.79 3.78
C GLY A 77 11.90 11.19 5.03
N GLY A 78 10.93 10.40 5.48
CA GLY A 78 10.15 10.68 6.70
C GLY A 78 9.16 11.85 6.61
N ILE A 79 8.89 12.38 5.41
CA ILE A 79 8.00 13.54 5.21
C ILE A 79 6.61 13.16 4.65
N LEU A 80 6.37 11.88 4.30
CA LEU A 80 5.15 11.48 3.60
C LEU A 80 3.87 11.79 4.38
N LEU A 81 3.77 11.37 5.65
CA LEU A 81 2.57 11.59 6.46
C LEU A 81 2.20 13.08 6.58
N PRO A 82 3.09 13.98 7.05
CA PRO A 82 2.75 15.39 7.15
C PRO A 82 2.45 16.02 5.78
N ALA A 83 3.11 15.58 4.70
CA ALA A 83 2.83 16.06 3.36
C ALA A 83 1.44 15.63 2.86
N VAL A 84 1.08 14.35 2.98
CA VAL A 84 -0.25 13.83 2.55
C VAL A 84 -1.37 14.52 3.31
N LYS A 85 -1.20 14.74 4.63
CA LYS A 85 -2.18 15.47 5.45
C LYS A 85 -2.42 16.89 4.93
N GLU A 86 -1.35 17.62 4.61
CA GLU A 86 -1.45 18.99 4.11
C GLU A 86 -2.03 19.04 2.68
N ILE A 87 -1.64 18.11 1.81
CA ILE A 87 -2.15 18.01 0.43
C ILE A 87 -3.65 17.74 0.43
N VAL A 88 -4.11 16.74 1.19
CA VAL A 88 -5.54 16.38 1.23
C VAL A 88 -6.37 17.52 1.79
N HIS A 89 -5.94 18.12 2.90
CA HIS A 89 -6.62 19.26 3.50
C HIS A 89 -6.74 20.43 2.52
N TYR A 90 -5.66 20.76 1.80
CA TYR A 90 -5.69 21.82 0.79
C TYR A 90 -6.67 21.52 -0.35
N LEU A 91 -6.65 20.30 -0.88
CA LEU A 91 -7.54 19.91 -1.98
C LEU A 91 -9.02 20.01 -1.58
N GLU A 92 -9.35 19.61 -0.35
CA GLU A 92 -10.70 19.72 0.20
C GLU A 92 -11.11 21.17 0.40
N ALA A 93 -10.30 21.98 1.08
CA ALA A 93 -10.61 23.38 1.35
C ALA A 93 -10.77 24.22 0.07
N GLU A 94 -9.89 24.01 -0.92
CA GLU A 94 -9.96 24.70 -2.21
C GLU A 94 -11.21 24.29 -3.00
N ALA A 95 -11.56 23.00 -2.99
CA ALA A 95 -12.76 22.51 -3.65
C ALA A 95 -14.03 23.03 -2.98
N ASP A 96 -14.10 23.00 -1.65
CA ASP A 96 -15.26 23.47 -0.89
C ASP A 96 -15.53 24.95 -1.14
N ASN A 97 -14.50 25.80 -1.10
CA ASN A 97 -14.61 27.23 -1.41
C ASN A 97 -15.18 27.47 -2.83
N LYS A 98 -14.67 26.76 -3.83
CA LYS A 98 -15.16 26.87 -5.21
C LYS A 98 -16.58 26.35 -5.36
N ILE A 99 -16.91 25.24 -4.70
CA ILE A 99 -18.25 24.64 -4.73
C ILE A 99 -19.27 25.59 -4.10
N THR A 100 -18.99 26.14 -2.92
CA THR A 100 -19.89 27.11 -2.27
C THR A 100 -20.19 28.30 -3.17
N LYS A 101 -19.17 28.89 -3.80
CA LYS A 101 -19.36 30.00 -4.75
C LYS A 101 -20.22 29.62 -5.96
N ALA A 102 -20.02 28.41 -6.50
CA ALA A 102 -20.82 27.92 -7.62
C ALA A 102 -22.27 27.61 -7.19
N GLU A 103 -22.49 27.12 -5.97
CA GLU A 103 -23.82 26.90 -5.39
C GLU A 103 -24.56 28.22 -5.17
N GLU A 104 -23.90 29.24 -4.62
CA GLU A 104 -24.43 30.60 -4.46
C GLU A 104 -24.80 31.25 -5.81
N ALA A 105 -24.01 30.98 -6.86
CA ALA A 105 -24.29 31.43 -8.22
C ALA A 105 -25.36 30.60 -8.95
N GLY A 106 -25.83 29.49 -8.36
CA GLY A 106 -26.78 28.57 -8.98
C GLY A 106 -26.21 27.71 -10.13
N ASP A 107 -24.89 27.66 -10.30
CA ASP A 107 -24.24 26.91 -11.39
C ASP A 107 -24.05 25.42 -11.03
N ARG A 108 -25.13 24.65 -11.23
CA ARG A 108 -25.14 23.20 -10.96
C ARG A 108 -24.13 22.41 -11.80
N LYS A 109 -23.79 22.90 -13.00
CA LYS A 109 -22.83 22.22 -13.89
C LYS A 109 -21.43 22.37 -13.33
N GLU A 110 -21.07 23.57 -12.88
CA GLU A 110 -19.78 23.84 -12.25
C GLU A 110 -19.61 23.09 -10.93
N VAL A 111 -20.64 23.06 -10.08
CA VAL A 111 -20.63 22.25 -8.84
C VAL A 111 -20.32 20.77 -9.14
N SER A 112 -20.96 20.20 -10.17
CA SER A 112 -20.73 18.81 -10.57
C SER A 112 -19.30 18.59 -11.09
N ARG A 113 -18.78 19.54 -11.88
CA ARG A 113 -17.40 19.51 -12.40
C ARG A 113 -16.38 19.53 -11.27
N LEU A 114 -16.54 20.44 -10.31
CA LEU A 114 -15.64 20.59 -9.16
C LEU A 114 -15.64 19.36 -8.24
N LYS A 115 -16.81 18.75 -8.00
CA LYS A 115 -16.93 17.51 -7.22
C LYS A 115 -16.20 16.34 -7.90
N GLU A 116 -16.29 16.20 -9.22
CA GLU A 116 -15.54 15.16 -9.94
C GLU A 116 -14.04 15.49 -10.02
N GLU A 117 -13.65 16.76 -10.14
CA GLU A 117 -12.25 17.20 -10.08
C GLU A 117 -11.60 16.83 -8.74
N LEU A 118 -12.25 17.14 -7.61
CA LEU A 118 -11.78 16.75 -6.28
C LEU A 118 -11.61 15.22 -6.18
N LYS A 119 -12.59 14.46 -6.67
CA LYS A 119 -12.54 12.99 -6.66
C LYS A 119 -11.39 12.45 -7.52
N CYS A 120 -11.13 13.04 -8.69
CA CYS A 120 -9.99 12.71 -9.54
C CYS A 120 -8.67 13.04 -8.86
N ASN A 121 -8.55 14.21 -8.23
CA ASN A 121 -7.36 14.61 -7.49
C ASN A 121 -7.04 13.64 -6.33
N LYS A 122 -8.05 13.25 -5.55
CA LYS A 122 -7.91 12.23 -4.50
C LYS A 122 -7.52 10.85 -5.04
N LYS A 123 -7.98 10.48 -6.25
CA LYS A 123 -7.57 9.21 -6.89
C LYS A 123 -6.07 9.16 -7.17
N TYR A 124 -5.42 10.26 -7.58
CA TYR A 124 -3.98 10.26 -7.81
C TYR A 124 -3.19 9.91 -6.54
N ILE A 125 -3.59 10.47 -5.39
CA ILE A 125 -3.00 10.17 -4.09
C ILE A 125 -3.15 8.67 -3.80
N LYS A 126 -4.36 8.14 -3.93
CA LYS A 126 -4.65 6.72 -3.72
C LYS A 126 -3.87 5.81 -4.68
N TYR A 127 -3.72 6.22 -5.94
CA TYR A 127 -2.99 5.47 -6.93
C TYR A 127 -1.50 5.37 -6.61
N ALA A 128 -0.88 6.49 -6.24
CA ALA A 128 0.51 6.51 -5.83
C ALA A 128 0.77 5.72 -4.54
N LEU A 129 -0.19 5.66 -3.61
CA LEU A 129 -0.03 4.95 -2.33
C LEU A 129 -0.24 3.43 -2.45
N CYS A 130 -1.23 2.96 -3.24
CA CYS A 130 -1.61 1.55 -3.18
C CYS A 130 -2.14 0.91 -4.49
N SER A 131 -2.10 1.58 -5.65
CA SER A 131 -2.58 0.99 -6.90
C SER A 131 -1.50 0.20 -7.63
N ASN A 132 -1.85 -0.96 -8.19
CA ASN A 132 -0.90 -1.87 -8.84
C ASN A 132 -0.11 -1.25 -10.00
N GLY A 133 -0.62 -0.21 -10.66
CA GLY A 133 0.06 0.45 -11.78
C GLY A 133 0.97 1.62 -11.40
N HIS A 134 0.84 2.16 -10.19
CA HIS A 134 1.48 3.42 -9.79
C HIS A 134 2.17 3.37 -8.43
N ALA A 135 1.86 2.39 -7.59
CA ALA A 135 2.38 2.30 -6.24
C ALA A 135 3.55 1.35 -6.11
N PHE A 136 3.81 0.45 -7.06
CA PHE A 136 4.87 -0.54 -6.91
C PHE A 136 6.18 -0.05 -7.50
N ASN A 137 7.24 -0.04 -6.69
CA ASN A 137 8.59 0.13 -7.18
C ASN A 137 9.13 -1.15 -7.85
N LYS A 138 10.40 -1.10 -8.32
CA LYS A 138 11.07 -2.27 -8.94
C LYS A 138 11.16 -3.49 -8.00
N LYS A 139 11.11 -3.29 -6.69
CA LYS A 139 11.10 -4.35 -5.66
C LYS A 139 9.69 -4.83 -5.29
N ARG A 140 8.65 -4.29 -5.93
CA ARG A 140 7.23 -4.54 -5.58
C ARG A 140 6.84 -4.07 -4.19
N GLU A 141 7.52 -3.04 -3.68
CA GLU A 141 7.15 -2.35 -2.45
C GLU A 141 6.29 -1.14 -2.80
N THR A 142 5.43 -0.73 -1.87
CA THR A 142 4.65 0.51 -1.99
C THR A 142 5.23 1.60 -1.10
N PRO A 143 4.86 2.89 -1.24
CA PRO A 143 5.31 3.92 -0.30
C PRO A 143 4.99 3.57 1.16
N LEU A 144 3.88 2.87 1.38
CA LEU A 144 3.42 2.46 2.70
C LEU A 144 4.35 1.45 3.38
N TYR A 145 5.11 0.67 2.60
CA TYR A 145 6.08 -0.31 3.13
C TYR A 145 7.17 0.33 3.99
N TYR A 146 7.52 1.58 3.69
CA TYR A 146 8.60 2.32 4.36
C TYR A 146 8.15 3.03 5.65
N LEU A 147 6.90 2.84 6.06
CA LEU A 147 6.31 3.52 7.21
C LEU A 147 6.19 2.58 8.41
N ASN A 148 6.09 3.17 9.60
CA ASN A 148 5.65 2.41 10.76
C ASN A 148 4.12 2.21 10.75
N VAL A 149 3.64 1.19 11.47
CA VAL A 149 2.22 0.80 11.50
C VAL A 149 1.27 1.96 11.86
N PRO A 150 1.57 2.83 12.84
CA PRO A 150 0.74 4.01 13.11
C PRO A 150 0.64 4.98 11.92
N GLN A 151 1.77 5.34 11.30
CA GLN A 151 1.81 6.27 10.16
C GLN A 151 1.08 5.69 8.94
N GLU A 152 1.26 4.40 8.67
CA GLU A 152 0.55 3.69 7.60
C GLU A 152 -0.97 3.79 7.80
N LYS A 153 -1.45 3.49 9.01
CA LYS A 153 -2.89 3.57 9.34
C LYS A 153 -3.44 4.98 9.17
N GLU A 154 -2.72 6.00 9.64
CA GLU A 154 -3.15 7.39 9.52
C GLU A 154 -3.21 7.83 8.04
N ILE A 155 -2.20 7.51 7.22
CA ILE A 155 -2.22 7.81 5.78
C ILE A 155 -3.38 7.09 5.09
N LYS A 156 -3.62 5.81 5.40
CA LYS A 156 -4.74 5.06 4.82
C LYS A 156 -6.09 5.71 5.15
N GLN A 157 -6.26 6.20 6.38
CA GLN A 157 -7.46 6.92 6.79
C GLN A 157 -7.62 8.24 6.03
N ILE A 158 -6.56 9.06 5.97
CA ILE A 158 -6.57 10.36 5.27
C ILE A 158 -6.87 10.17 3.77
N ALA A 159 -6.33 9.14 3.13
CA ALA A 159 -6.48 8.88 1.70
C ALA A 159 -7.71 8.02 1.34
N ASP A 160 -8.61 7.72 2.28
CA ASP A 160 -9.75 6.80 2.11
C ASP A 160 -9.34 5.47 1.44
N ILE A 161 -8.22 4.92 1.90
CA ILE A 161 -7.72 3.61 1.48
C ILE A 161 -8.31 2.58 2.44
N LYS A 162 -9.38 1.93 1.99
CA LYS A 162 -9.95 0.79 2.68
C LYS A 162 -8.96 -0.38 2.60
N ASP A 163 -8.61 -0.96 3.74
CA ASP A 163 -8.00 -2.28 3.76
C ASP A 163 -8.96 -3.23 3.05
N ARG A 164 -8.53 -3.83 1.94
CA ARG A 164 -9.37 -4.80 1.24
C ARG A 164 -9.56 -5.97 2.19
N PHE A 165 -10.80 -6.17 2.65
CA PHE A 165 -11.18 -7.29 3.51
C PHE A 165 -10.68 -8.64 2.95
N ILE A 166 -10.66 -8.75 1.62
CA ILE A 166 -10.23 -9.92 0.87
C ILE A 166 -8.71 -10.17 0.99
N CYS A 167 -7.87 -9.16 1.20
CA CYS A 167 -6.42 -9.32 1.37
C CYS A 167 -5.99 -9.37 2.84
N ASN A 168 -6.96 -9.43 3.78
CA ASN A 168 -6.64 -9.53 5.20
C ASN A 168 -6.24 -10.99 5.51
N PRO A 169 -5.04 -11.24 6.07
CA PRO A 169 -4.60 -12.59 6.39
C PRO A 169 -5.57 -13.31 7.34
N LYS A 170 -6.24 -12.58 8.24
CA LYS A 170 -7.27 -13.15 9.14
C LYS A 170 -8.54 -13.58 8.39
N PHE A 171 -8.90 -12.87 7.32
CA PHE A 171 -10.03 -13.24 6.48
C PHE A 171 -9.72 -14.46 5.62
N HIS A 172 -8.52 -14.53 5.04
CA HIS A 172 -8.07 -15.73 4.33
C HIS A 172 -7.99 -16.95 5.25
N LEU A 173 -7.47 -16.78 6.47
CA LEU A 173 -7.44 -17.83 7.49
C LEU A 173 -8.86 -18.30 7.83
N CYS A 174 -9.79 -17.37 8.04
CA CYS A 174 -11.20 -17.70 8.28
C CYS A 174 -11.83 -18.47 7.11
N LEU A 175 -11.61 -18.00 5.87
CA LEU A 175 -12.13 -18.64 4.66
C LEU A 175 -11.55 -20.05 4.48
N TYR A 176 -10.28 -20.23 4.82
CA TYR A 176 -9.62 -21.54 4.80
C TYR A 176 -10.23 -22.50 5.85
N ILE A 177 -10.43 -22.04 7.09
CA ILE A 177 -11.05 -22.84 8.15
C ILE A 177 -12.46 -23.28 7.75
N VAL A 178 -13.28 -22.35 7.22
CA VAL A 178 -14.63 -22.66 6.74
C VAL A 178 -14.58 -23.66 5.58
N GLY A 179 -13.67 -23.48 4.63
CA GLY A 179 -13.46 -24.41 3.52
C GLY A 179 -13.09 -25.82 4.00
N ALA A 180 -12.19 -25.93 4.97
CA ALA A 180 -11.78 -27.20 5.55
C ALA A 180 -12.95 -27.93 6.23
N ILE A 181 -13.79 -27.20 6.99
CA ILE A 181 -14.99 -27.77 7.64
C ILE A 181 -15.98 -28.27 6.59
N VAL A 182 -16.26 -27.49 5.55
CA VAL A 182 -17.17 -27.89 4.46
C VAL A 182 -16.67 -29.13 3.75
N CYS A 183 -15.36 -29.20 3.44
CA CYS A 183 -14.75 -30.38 2.84
C CYS A 183 -14.86 -31.61 3.75
N ALA A 184 -14.63 -31.47 5.06
CA ALA A 184 -14.79 -32.57 6.01
C ALA A 184 -16.22 -33.09 6.06
N ILE A 185 -17.21 -32.18 6.13
CA ILE A 185 -18.63 -32.55 6.12
C ILE A 185 -19.00 -33.26 4.80
N ALA A 186 -18.57 -32.73 3.65
CA ALA A 186 -18.83 -33.34 2.35
C ALA A 186 -18.24 -34.75 2.28
N MET A 187 -17.00 -34.96 2.74
CA MET A 187 -16.38 -36.28 2.81
C MET A 187 -17.18 -37.24 3.71
N CYS A 188 -17.59 -36.79 4.90
CA CYS A 188 -18.40 -37.60 5.82
C CYS A 188 -19.74 -37.99 5.20
N VAL A 189 -20.44 -37.06 4.54
CA VAL A 189 -21.72 -37.33 3.87
C VAL A 189 -21.53 -38.29 2.69
N SER A 190 -20.50 -38.08 1.86
CA SER A 190 -20.18 -38.99 0.75
C SER A 190 -19.84 -40.39 1.23
N LEU A 191 -19.07 -40.53 2.31
CA LEU A 191 -18.77 -41.82 2.93
C LEU A 191 -20.01 -42.49 3.53
N TYR A 192 -20.90 -41.72 4.15
CA TYR A 192 -22.16 -42.23 4.67
C TYR A 192 -23.09 -42.75 3.56
N LEU A 193 -23.18 -42.02 2.45
CA LEU A 193 -23.93 -42.47 1.27
C LEU A 193 -23.30 -43.71 0.64
N LEU A 194 -21.97 -43.74 0.50
CA LEU A 194 -21.24 -44.91 0.01
C LEU A 194 -21.45 -46.13 0.92
N PHE A 195 -21.40 -45.95 2.24
CA PHE A 195 -21.62 -47.02 3.20
C PHE A 195 -23.06 -47.57 3.12
N SER A 196 -24.03 -46.68 2.89
CA SER A 196 -25.43 -47.05 2.70
C SER A 196 -25.66 -47.89 1.44
N VAL A 197 -24.80 -47.75 0.42
CA VAL A 197 -24.86 -48.51 -0.84
C VAL A 197 -23.99 -49.78 -0.78
N SER A 198 -22.78 -49.69 -0.22
CA SER A 198 -21.85 -50.81 -0.09
C SER A 198 -20.76 -50.54 0.97
N GLN A 199 -20.69 -51.41 1.98
CA GLN A 199 -19.70 -51.31 3.06
C GLN A 199 -18.27 -51.55 2.58
N SER A 200 -18.07 -52.46 1.62
CA SER A 200 -16.74 -52.76 1.07
C SER A 200 -16.19 -51.60 0.23
N LEU A 201 -17.08 -50.90 -0.49
CA LEU A 201 -16.71 -49.73 -1.29
C LEU A 201 -16.36 -48.52 -0.42
N ALA A 202 -17.09 -48.32 0.68
CA ALA A 202 -16.78 -47.29 1.67
C ALA A 202 -15.42 -47.55 2.35
N LEU A 203 -15.15 -48.79 2.76
CA LEU A 203 -13.88 -49.16 3.40
C LEU A 203 -12.69 -49.01 2.44
N ALA A 204 -12.84 -49.42 1.17
CA ALA A 204 -11.81 -49.22 0.14
C ALA A 204 -11.55 -47.73 -0.15
N SER A 205 -12.59 -46.89 -0.11
CA SER A 205 -12.46 -45.44 -0.28
C SER A 205 -11.70 -44.80 0.89
N ILE A 206 -11.99 -45.22 2.13
CA ILE A 206 -11.24 -44.77 3.32
C ILE A 206 -9.77 -45.19 3.24
N ALA A 207 -9.50 -46.45 2.88
CA ALA A 207 -8.14 -46.95 2.70
C ALA A 207 -7.37 -46.18 1.62
N THR A 208 -8.05 -45.80 0.52
CA THR A 208 -7.47 -45.00 -0.57
C THR A 208 -7.21 -43.54 -0.16
N ILE A 209 -8.10 -42.92 0.62
CA ILE A 209 -7.90 -41.56 1.13
C ILE A 209 -6.74 -41.52 2.14
N ALA A 210 -6.62 -42.55 2.99
CA ALA A 210 -5.56 -42.67 3.99
C ALA A 210 -4.18 -42.98 3.38
N SER A 211 -4.12 -43.79 2.32
CA SER A 211 -2.89 -44.17 1.62
C SER A 211 -2.52 -43.25 0.44
N GLY A 212 -3.46 -42.45 -0.05
CA GLY A 212 -3.26 -41.46 -1.12
C GLY A 212 -2.71 -40.13 -0.60
N GLY A 213 -1.95 -39.42 -1.44
CA GLY A 213 -1.28 -38.15 -1.14
C GLY A 213 -2.18 -36.98 -0.67
N SER A 214 -3.48 -37.19 -0.51
CA SER A 214 -4.45 -36.31 0.15
C SER A 214 -4.11 -36.02 1.61
N SER A 215 -3.57 -36.99 2.37
CA SER A 215 -3.12 -36.78 3.76
C SER A 215 -1.89 -35.86 3.84
N TYR A 216 -0.98 -35.96 2.87
CA TYR A 216 0.17 -35.07 2.72
C TYR A 216 -0.24 -33.63 2.37
N LEU A 217 -1.22 -33.46 1.46
CA LEU A 217 -1.74 -32.13 1.11
C LEU A 217 -2.51 -31.49 2.28
N LEU A 218 -3.27 -32.26 3.05
CA LEU A 218 -3.95 -31.79 4.25
C LEU A 218 -2.95 -31.37 5.32
N PHE A 219 -1.90 -32.17 5.56
CA PHE A 219 -0.84 -31.84 6.51
C PHE A 219 -0.04 -30.59 6.09
N LYS A 220 0.31 -30.48 4.80
CA LYS A 220 1.00 -29.30 4.26
C LYS A 220 0.14 -28.04 4.41
N ALA A 221 -1.14 -28.13 4.12
CA ALA A 221 -2.03 -26.99 4.21
C ALA A 221 -2.35 -26.62 5.68
N CYS A 222 -2.41 -27.59 6.60
CA CYS A 222 -2.45 -27.34 8.05
C CYS A 222 -1.16 -26.71 8.58
N ASN A 223 0.02 -27.10 8.07
CA ASN A 223 1.29 -26.49 8.44
C ASN A 223 1.44 -25.05 7.91
N GLU A 224 0.98 -24.77 6.69
CA GLU A 224 0.92 -23.40 6.16
C GLU A 224 -0.05 -22.52 6.97
N VAL A 225 -1.18 -23.08 7.40
CA VAL A 225 -2.12 -22.42 8.34
C VAL A 225 -1.49 -22.16 9.71
N TYR A 226 -0.75 -23.12 10.26
CA TYR A 226 -0.04 -22.96 11.52
C TYR A 226 1.06 -21.90 11.41
N GLY A 227 1.78 -21.86 10.29
CA GLY A 227 2.77 -20.82 9.98
C GLY A 227 2.17 -19.41 9.96
N LEU A 228 1.01 -19.25 9.31
CA LEU A 228 0.27 -17.98 9.26
C LEU A 228 -0.31 -17.57 10.61
N TYR A 229 -0.77 -18.52 11.42
CA TYR A 229 -1.20 -18.26 12.79
C TYR A 229 -0.01 -17.79 13.63
N ASN A 230 1.13 -18.47 13.53
CA ASN A 230 2.35 -18.17 14.28
C ASN A 230 2.93 -16.80 13.92
N GLU A 231 2.99 -16.43 12.63
CA GLU A 231 3.38 -15.08 12.19
C GLU A 231 2.42 -13.99 12.69
N SER A 232 1.12 -14.30 12.84
CA SER A 232 0.12 -13.38 13.39
C SER A 232 0.12 -13.28 14.92
N THR A 233 0.67 -14.28 15.61
CA THR A 233 0.88 -14.32 17.08
C THR A 233 2.28 -13.90 17.51
N ILE A 234 3.19 -13.56 16.58
CA ILE A 234 4.34 -12.70 16.89
C ILE A 234 3.82 -11.28 17.07
N VAL A 235 3.04 -11.10 18.14
CA VAL A 235 3.06 -9.86 18.91
C VAL A 235 4.53 -9.71 19.29
N LYS A 236 5.17 -8.66 18.78
CA LYS A 236 6.36 -8.11 19.43
C LYS A 236 5.93 -7.73 20.83
N ASP A 237 6.03 -8.67 21.75
CA ASP A 237 5.93 -8.41 23.16
C ASP A 237 7.24 -7.72 23.56
N PRO A 238 7.23 -6.42 23.89
CA PRO A 238 8.45 -5.70 24.27
C PRO A 238 9.12 -6.30 25.51
N ASP A 239 8.39 -7.10 26.30
CA ASP A 239 8.87 -7.64 27.58
C ASP A 239 9.68 -8.94 27.44
N VAL A 240 9.67 -9.61 26.29
CA VAL A 240 10.51 -10.82 26.09
C VAL A 240 11.95 -10.46 25.69
N MET A 241 12.19 -9.25 25.16
CA MET A 241 13.55 -8.81 24.84
C MET A 241 14.35 -8.30 26.05
N GLN A 242 13.70 -7.93 27.16
CA GLN A 242 14.42 -7.53 28.39
C GLN A 242 14.91 -8.70 29.24
N LEU A 243 14.37 -9.91 29.04
CA LEU A 243 14.80 -11.11 29.78
C LEU A 243 16.02 -11.82 29.16
N LEU A 244 16.37 -11.51 27.91
CA LEU A 244 17.56 -12.06 27.24
C LEU A 244 18.83 -11.22 27.49
N ASP A 245 18.70 -9.91 27.74
CA ASP A 245 19.83 -9.02 28.03
C ASP A 245 20.24 -8.96 29.51
N SER A 246 19.46 -9.56 30.42
CA SER A 246 19.75 -9.58 31.87
C SER A 246 20.35 -10.91 32.37
N GLY A 247 20.65 -11.86 31.47
CA GLY A 247 21.10 -13.21 31.80
C GLY A 247 22.59 -13.52 31.57
N LEU A 248 23.44 -12.53 31.29
CA LEU A 248 24.88 -12.74 31.06
C LEU A 248 25.72 -11.66 31.78
N ALA A 249 25.81 -11.78 33.10
CA ALA A 249 26.92 -11.22 33.87
C ALA A 249 27.57 -12.37 34.64
N PRO A 250 28.75 -12.86 34.22
CA PRO A 250 29.50 -13.84 35.00
C PRO A 250 30.10 -13.15 36.24
N THR A 251 29.74 -13.63 37.43
CA THR A 251 30.61 -13.55 38.61
C THR A 251 31.60 -14.68 38.60
#